data_AF-A0A9P6JJT1-F1
#
_entry.id   AF-A0A9P6JJT1-F1
#
_cell.length_a   1.000
_cell.length_b   1.000
_cell.length_c   1.000
_cell.angle_alpha   90.00
_cell.angle_beta   90.00
_cell.angle_gamma   90.00
#
_symmetry.space_group_name_H-M   'P 1'
#
loop_
_entity.id
_entity.type
_entity.pdbx_description
1 polymer ?
#
loop_
_entity_poly.entity_id
_entity_poly.type
_entity_poly.pdbx_seq_one_letter_code
_entity_poly.pdbx_strand_id
1 'polypeptide(L)'
;MPAPQDEERLLAAAKKQLRQASANKFTETDACDRSIEADEDEGEGVQQHVRATRNSKPSSGPKPKNQSYYPDMWKAAIGDGKILFAKIIALENAFPTKEADLSLASQCLASVITEFKDKGLVFEEGYNQTRTMDGIVFAEGTTYRGKLKKMASDHVVTYYADDLKTTKFYDNQQGHLADIAAKVERLVGAQTMFHKDGVDEHGKVNNFMHPCIRDLCIKFFYSKEHHGLAHHYPNEFKDIVPERAVALVTTAIRCALDEYKTGDRKKVDFTGDDYLKVYRMIIQMIEVVNSKPHRQAKWKECRRQWARAGWAKYAQDEVNDTIFSVDVSD
;
A
#
# COMPACT_ATOMS: atom_id res chain seq x y z
N MET A 1 21.61 -16.00 17.16
CA MET A 1 21.20 -14.63 16.78
C MET A 1 22.23 -14.11 15.78
N PRO A 2 21.90 -13.93 14.50
CA PRO A 2 22.77 -13.17 13.61
C PRO A 2 22.82 -11.73 14.13
N ALA A 3 24.00 -11.11 14.08
CA ALA A 3 24.20 -9.79 14.63
C ALA A 3 23.35 -8.77 13.85
N PRO A 4 22.78 -7.73 14.50
CA PRO A 4 22.06 -6.64 13.83
C PRO A 4 22.83 -6.00 12.64
N GLN A 5 24.15 -6.16 12.63
CA GLN A 5 25.05 -5.67 11.59
C GLN A 5 24.91 -6.39 10.24
N ASP A 6 24.46 -7.64 10.19
CA ASP A 6 24.39 -8.40 8.92
C ASP A 6 23.12 -8.08 8.14
N GLU A 7 21.99 -7.86 8.82
CA GLU A 7 20.75 -7.35 8.21
C GLU A 7 20.94 -5.92 7.69
N GLU A 8 21.63 -5.08 8.46
CA GLU A 8 21.95 -3.70 8.08
C GLU A 8 22.91 -3.65 6.87
N ARG A 9 23.88 -4.57 6.77
CA ARG A 9 24.80 -4.70 5.63
C ARG A 9 24.09 -5.15 4.35
N LEU A 10 23.18 -6.11 4.46
CA LEU A 10 22.39 -6.60 3.31
C LEU A 10 21.42 -5.52 2.82
N LEU A 11 20.73 -4.83 3.73
CA LEU A 11 19.88 -3.67 3.41
C LEU A 11 20.70 -2.51 2.81
N ALA A 12 21.90 -2.25 3.32
CA ALA A 12 22.79 -1.23 2.76
C ALA A 12 23.27 -1.59 1.35
N ALA A 13 23.55 -2.86 1.08
CA ALA A 13 23.92 -3.34 -0.25
C ALA A 13 22.76 -3.21 -1.24
N ALA A 14 21.53 -3.60 -0.83
CA ALA A 14 20.33 -3.42 -1.64
C ALA A 14 20.03 -1.94 -1.93
N LYS A 15 20.13 -1.06 -0.92
CA LYS A 15 19.99 0.40 -1.07
C LYS A 15 21.02 1.00 -2.03
N LYS A 16 22.26 0.50 -2.01
CA LYS A 16 23.34 0.93 -2.92
C LYS A 16 23.04 0.53 -4.36
N GLN A 17 22.57 -0.70 -4.59
CA GLN A 17 22.18 -1.18 -5.92
C GLN A 17 20.97 -0.40 -6.47
N LEU A 18 19.97 -0.11 -5.64
CA LEU A 18 18.78 0.67 -6.03
C LEU A 18 19.12 2.10 -6.46
N ARG A 19 20.07 2.74 -5.75
CA ARG A 19 20.58 4.08 -6.11
C ARG A 19 21.34 4.08 -7.44
N GLN A 20 22.14 3.05 -7.71
CA GLN A 20 22.88 2.90 -8.96
C GLN A 20 21.95 2.62 -10.16
N ALA A 21 20.93 1.78 -9.97
CA ALA A 21 19.91 1.52 -11.00
C ALA A 21 19.05 2.76 -11.31
N SER A 22 18.77 3.59 -10.29
CA SER A 22 18.00 4.83 -10.46
C SER A 22 18.79 5.93 -11.17
N ALA A 23 20.12 5.98 -11.00
CA ALA A 23 20.99 6.95 -11.68
C ALA A 23 21.19 6.61 -13.17
N ASN A 24 21.26 5.32 -13.52
CA ASN A 24 21.44 4.89 -14.91
C ASN A 24 20.18 5.02 -15.79
N LYS A 25 19.00 5.23 -15.19
CA LYS A 25 17.73 5.35 -15.94
C LYS A 25 17.45 6.78 -16.42
N PHE A 26 18.39 7.72 -16.22
CA PHE A 26 18.26 9.11 -16.67
C PHE A 26 18.66 9.33 -18.14
N THR A 27 19.20 8.31 -18.83
CA THR A 27 19.82 8.49 -20.15
C THR A 27 19.15 7.79 -21.34
N GLU A 28 18.06 7.03 -21.15
CA GLU A 28 17.39 6.38 -22.29
C GLU A 28 15.87 6.54 -22.23
N THR A 29 15.37 7.54 -22.96
CA THR A 29 14.04 7.53 -23.58
C THR A 29 14.13 6.79 -24.90
N ASP A 30 13.24 5.83 -25.19
CA ASP A 30 12.14 5.97 -26.15
C ASP A 30 11.59 4.60 -26.63
N ALA A 31 10.30 4.63 -26.99
CA ALA A 31 9.58 3.78 -27.95
C ALA A 31 9.15 2.31 -27.67
N CYS A 32 7.86 2.11 -27.99
CA CYS A 32 7.12 0.89 -28.38
C CYS A 32 6.73 -0.12 -27.28
N ASP A 33 5.55 -0.75 -27.28
CA ASP A 33 4.58 -1.01 -28.35
C ASP A 33 3.18 -1.24 -27.77
N ARG A 34 2.14 -0.88 -28.52
CA ARG A 34 0.71 -1.03 -28.19
C ARG A 34 0.14 -2.24 -28.94
N SER A 35 -0.76 -2.98 -28.30
CA SER A 35 -1.92 -3.56 -28.98
C SER A 35 -3.05 -3.81 -27.97
N ILE A 36 -4.12 -3.01 -28.10
CA ILE A 36 -5.43 -3.27 -27.53
C ILE A 36 -6.36 -3.41 -28.74
N GLU A 37 -6.92 -4.59 -28.94
CA GLU A 37 -8.04 -4.79 -29.85
C GLU A 37 -9.33 -4.43 -29.12
N ALA A 38 -10.11 -3.57 -29.77
CA ALA A 38 -11.44 -3.16 -29.39
C ALA A 38 -12.44 -4.02 -30.15
N ASP A 39 -13.50 -4.46 -29.48
CA ASP A 39 -14.74 -4.87 -30.13
C ASP A 39 -15.89 -4.10 -29.47
N GLU A 40 -16.64 -3.40 -30.32
CA GLU A 40 -17.87 -2.69 -30.04
C GLU A 40 -19.04 -3.68 -30.03
N ASP A 41 -19.98 -3.56 -29.10
CA ASP A 41 -21.36 -3.99 -29.34
C ASP A 41 -22.34 -3.17 -28.48
N GLU A 42 -23.34 -2.60 -29.16
CA GLU A 42 -24.44 -1.83 -28.57
C GLU A 42 -25.62 -2.74 -28.23
N GLY A 43 -26.26 -2.51 -27.09
CA GLY A 43 -27.53 -3.19 -26.77
C GLY A 43 -28.09 -2.79 -25.41
N GLU A 44 -29.09 -1.90 -25.42
CA GLU A 44 -29.91 -1.55 -24.27
C GLU A 44 -30.72 -2.73 -23.73
N GLY A 45 -30.78 -2.89 -22.40
CA GLY A 45 -31.69 -3.83 -21.75
C GLY A 45 -31.44 -3.96 -20.25
N VAL A 46 -32.30 -3.36 -19.44
CA VAL A 46 -32.32 -3.49 -17.97
C VAL A 46 -32.54 -4.95 -17.57
N GLN A 47 -31.52 -5.62 -17.03
CA GLN A 47 -31.68 -6.89 -16.32
C GLN A 47 -30.82 -6.91 -15.05
N GLN A 48 -31.50 -7.13 -13.91
CA GLN A 48 -30.86 -7.42 -12.63
C GLN A 48 -30.02 -8.70 -12.77
N HIS A 49 -28.70 -8.57 -12.81
CA HIS A 49 -27.81 -9.73 -12.78
C HIS A 49 -27.82 -10.36 -11.38
N VAL A 50 -28.74 -11.30 -11.18
CA VAL A 50 -28.56 -12.38 -10.20
C VAL A 50 -27.24 -13.06 -10.55
N ARG A 51 -26.29 -13.10 -9.61
CA ARG A 51 -25.00 -13.77 -9.81
C ARG A 51 -25.26 -15.21 -10.28
N ALA A 52 -24.76 -15.54 -11.46
CA ALA A 52 -24.70 -16.92 -11.92
C ALA A 52 -23.95 -17.76 -10.86
N THR A 53 -24.57 -18.88 -10.46
CA THR A 53 -23.94 -19.89 -9.62
C THR A 53 -22.66 -20.36 -10.30
N ARG A 54 -21.52 -20.14 -9.64
CA ARG A 54 -20.20 -20.55 -10.11
C ARG A 54 -20.12 -22.09 -10.13
N ASN A 55 -20.59 -22.70 -11.21
CA ASN A 55 -20.28 -24.09 -11.55
C ASN A 55 -18.86 -24.19 -12.12
N SER A 56 -17.85 -23.79 -11.32
CA SER A 56 -16.48 -24.20 -11.61
C SER A 56 -16.35 -25.65 -11.16
N LYS A 57 -16.19 -26.57 -12.12
CA LYS A 57 -15.67 -27.92 -11.86
C LYS A 57 -14.50 -27.82 -10.86
N PRO A 58 -14.41 -28.69 -9.83
CA PRO A 58 -13.35 -28.60 -8.83
C PRO A 58 -12.02 -28.76 -9.56
N SER A 59 -11.26 -27.67 -9.69
CA SER A 59 -9.97 -27.72 -10.36
C SER A 59 -9.01 -28.50 -9.49
N SER A 60 -8.37 -29.49 -10.11
CA SER A 60 -7.29 -30.32 -9.58
C SER A 60 -6.30 -29.56 -8.67
N GLY A 61 -6.38 -29.81 -7.37
CA GLY A 61 -5.36 -29.51 -6.35
C GLY A 61 -4.80 -28.07 -6.28
N PRO A 62 -3.98 -27.77 -5.27
CA PRO A 62 -3.15 -26.57 -5.28
C PRO A 62 -2.14 -26.63 -6.44
N LYS A 63 -1.93 -25.52 -7.14
CA LYS A 63 -0.91 -25.40 -8.19
C LYS A 63 0.40 -24.85 -7.59
N PRO A 64 1.58 -25.13 -8.16
CA PRO A 64 2.86 -24.59 -7.68
C PRO A 64 2.91 -23.06 -7.56
N LYS A 65 2.07 -22.34 -8.30
CA LYS A 65 1.94 -20.87 -8.21
C LYS A 65 1.17 -20.38 -6.97
N ASN A 66 0.64 -21.29 -6.16
CA ASN A 66 -0.11 -20.98 -4.94
C ASN A 66 0.71 -21.37 -3.72
N GLN A 67 0.72 -20.50 -2.71
CA GLN A 67 1.39 -20.77 -1.44
C GLN A 67 0.92 -22.07 -0.77
N SER A 68 -0.36 -22.44 -0.93
CA SER A 68 -0.94 -23.68 -0.38
C SER A 68 -0.46 -24.98 -1.05
N TYR A 69 0.31 -24.91 -2.13
CA TYR A 69 0.94 -26.08 -2.73
C TYR A 69 2.15 -26.56 -1.95
N TYR A 70 2.82 -25.65 -1.24
CA TYR A 70 4.06 -25.96 -0.57
C TYR A 70 3.82 -26.56 0.82
N PRO A 71 4.73 -27.44 1.29
CA PRO A 71 4.73 -27.95 2.65
C PRO A 71 4.78 -26.85 3.72
N ASP A 72 4.48 -27.18 4.97
CA ASP A 72 4.22 -26.22 6.03
C ASP A 72 5.41 -25.28 6.30
N MET A 73 6.65 -25.78 6.31
CA MET A 73 7.81 -24.92 6.57
C MET A 73 8.08 -23.97 5.40
N TRP A 74 7.98 -24.46 4.16
CA TRP A 74 8.07 -23.63 2.95
C TRP A 74 6.95 -22.60 2.87
N LYS A 75 5.74 -23.00 3.24
CA LYS A 75 4.56 -22.14 3.29
C LYS A 75 4.75 -21.02 4.31
N ALA A 76 5.31 -21.32 5.49
CA ALA A 76 5.66 -20.33 6.51
C ALA A 76 6.75 -19.38 6.01
N ALA A 77 7.85 -19.90 5.43
CA ALA A 77 8.92 -19.08 4.88
C ALA A 77 8.46 -18.16 3.74
N ILE A 78 7.56 -18.64 2.87
CA ILE A 78 6.92 -17.80 1.85
C ILE A 78 6.05 -16.72 2.52
N GLY A 79 5.32 -17.05 3.58
CA GLY A 79 4.52 -16.11 4.35
C GLY A 79 5.37 -14.95 4.91
N ASP A 80 6.46 -15.28 5.58
CA ASP A 80 7.39 -14.29 6.15
C ASP A 80 8.14 -13.52 5.05
N GLY A 81 8.49 -14.19 3.94
CA GLY A 81 9.08 -13.55 2.77
C GLY A 81 8.14 -12.50 2.16
N LYS A 82 6.84 -12.76 2.12
CA LYS A 82 5.81 -11.80 1.69
C LYS A 82 5.73 -10.59 2.61
N ILE A 83 5.80 -10.80 3.93
CA ILE A 83 5.82 -9.72 4.94
C ILE A 83 7.07 -8.84 4.77
N LEU A 84 8.24 -9.46 4.56
CA LEU A 84 9.48 -8.75 4.30
C LEU A 84 9.44 -7.96 2.98
N PHE A 85 8.83 -8.53 1.93
CA PHE A 85 8.65 -7.81 0.67
C PHE A 85 7.66 -6.63 0.83
N ALA A 86 6.60 -6.78 1.62
CA ALA A 86 5.69 -5.69 1.96
C ALA A 86 6.40 -4.55 2.73
N LYS A 87 7.37 -4.86 3.61
CA LYS A 87 8.26 -3.86 4.22
C LYS A 87 9.02 -3.07 3.16
N ILE A 88 9.66 -3.73 2.19
CA ILE A 88 10.37 -3.07 1.09
C ILE A 88 9.42 -2.14 0.32
N ILE A 89 8.18 -2.56 0.08
CA ILE A 89 7.20 -1.73 -0.62
C ILE A 89 6.82 -0.48 0.17
N ALA A 90 6.59 -0.62 1.47
CA ALA A 90 6.20 0.50 2.32
C ALA A 90 7.37 1.48 2.55
N LEU A 91 8.61 0.97 2.63
CA LEU A 91 9.76 1.75 3.11
C LEU A 91 10.78 2.09 2.04
N GLU A 92 10.77 1.43 0.88
CA GLU A 92 11.86 1.55 -0.10
C GLU A 92 11.36 1.74 -1.53
N ASN A 93 10.66 0.75 -2.09
CA ASN A 93 10.20 0.74 -3.48
C ASN A 93 8.70 0.44 -3.56
N ALA A 94 7.87 1.49 -3.61
CA ALA A 94 6.42 1.38 -3.63
C ALA A 94 5.85 0.59 -4.82
N PHE A 95 6.53 0.61 -5.97
CA PHE A 95 6.06 0.03 -7.23
C PHE A 95 7.18 -0.78 -7.91
N PRO A 96 7.57 -1.93 -7.32
CA PRO A 96 8.56 -2.80 -7.93
C PRO A 96 8.01 -3.40 -9.23
N THR A 97 8.90 -3.56 -10.21
CA THR A 97 8.62 -4.17 -11.51
C THR A 97 9.21 -5.56 -11.58
N LYS A 98 8.59 -6.49 -12.30
CA LYS A 98 9.04 -7.88 -12.29
C LYS A 98 10.40 -8.02 -12.97
N GLU A 99 10.65 -7.18 -13.96
CA GLU A 99 11.86 -7.16 -14.78
C GLU A 99 13.06 -6.71 -13.96
N ALA A 100 12.90 -5.68 -13.11
CA ALA A 100 14.00 -5.13 -12.33
C ALA A 100 14.09 -5.70 -10.90
N ASP A 101 12.96 -6.07 -10.29
CA ASP A 101 12.87 -6.23 -8.84
C ASP A 101 12.47 -7.66 -8.38
N LEU A 102 12.31 -8.63 -9.30
CA LEU A 102 12.05 -10.03 -8.91
C LEU A 102 13.20 -10.59 -8.05
N SER A 103 14.43 -10.14 -8.28
CA SER A 103 15.59 -10.51 -7.46
C SER A 103 15.44 -10.05 -6.00
N LEU A 104 14.74 -8.95 -5.73
CA LEU A 104 14.47 -8.50 -4.36
C LEU A 104 13.55 -9.48 -3.63
N ALA A 105 12.49 -9.95 -4.30
CA ALA A 105 11.60 -10.98 -3.74
C ALA A 105 12.35 -12.30 -3.47
N SER A 106 13.26 -12.67 -4.38
CA SER A 106 14.14 -13.84 -4.22
C SER A 106 15.06 -13.69 -2.99
N GLN A 107 15.65 -12.51 -2.80
CA GLN A 107 16.49 -12.19 -1.64
C GLN A 107 15.69 -12.20 -0.33
N CYS A 108 14.45 -11.68 -0.32
CA CYS A 108 13.57 -11.75 0.84
C CYS A 108 13.35 -13.20 1.28
N LEU A 109 12.99 -14.07 0.34
CA LEU A 109 12.76 -15.47 0.64
C LEU A 109 14.03 -16.19 1.10
N ALA A 110 15.17 -15.94 0.44
CA ALA A 110 16.46 -16.51 0.83
C ALA A 110 16.88 -16.08 2.25
N SER A 111 16.64 -14.82 2.61
CA SER A 111 16.92 -14.29 3.95
C SER A 111 16.10 -15.02 5.02
N VAL A 112 14.79 -15.19 4.77
CA VAL A 112 13.89 -15.90 5.69
C VAL A 112 14.27 -17.36 5.84
N ILE A 113 14.58 -18.05 4.73
CA ILE A 113 15.03 -19.46 4.77
C ILE A 113 16.31 -19.59 5.60
N THR A 114 17.25 -18.65 5.44
CA THR A 114 18.51 -18.63 6.21
C THR A 114 18.22 -18.44 7.70
N GLU A 115 17.38 -17.47 8.06
CA GLU A 115 16.99 -17.22 9.44
C GLU A 115 16.28 -18.44 10.08
N PHE A 116 15.43 -19.13 9.32
CA PHE A 116 14.75 -20.33 9.78
C PHE A 116 15.74 -21.46 10.07
N LYS A 117 16.71 -21.67 9.18
CA LYS A 117 17.79 -22.64 9.38
C LYS A 117 18.66 -22.30 10.57
N ASP A 118 18.99 -21.03 10.76
CA ASP A 118 19.76 -20.55 11.92
C ASP A 118 19.03 -20.76 13.26
N LYS A 119 17.69 -20.82 13.23
CA LYS A 119 16.84 -21.19 14.36
C LYS A 119 16.67 -22.71 14.54
N GLY A 120 17.33 -23.52 13.70
CA GLY A 120 17.23 -24.98 13.73
C GLY A 120 15.93 -25.53 13.14
N LEU A 121 15.16 -24.72 12.39
CA LEU A 121 13.96 -25.20 11.71
C LEU A 121 14.36 -26.05 10.50
N VAL A 122 13.70 -27.20 10.36
CA VAL A 122 13.96 -28.17 9.30
C VAL A 122 12.94 -27.98 8.18
N PHE A 123 13.45 -27.81 6.96
CA PHE A 123 12.63 -27.78 5.75
C PHE A 123 12.43 -29.20 5.23
N GLU A 124 11.25 -29.46 4.65
CA GLU A 124 10.90 -30.74 4.07
C GLU A 124 11.81 -31.08 2.89
N GLU A 125 12.29 -32.33 2.85
CA GLU A 125 13.20 -32.84 1.81
C GLU A 125 12.56 -32.80 0.42
N GLY A 126 13.41 -32.68 -0.62
CA GLY A 126 12.96 -32.65 -2.01
C GLY A 126 12.44 -31.29 -2.49
N TYR A 127 12.44 -30.26 -1.63
CA TYR A 127 12.12 -28.89 -2.00
C TYR A 127 13.35 -27.99 -1.89
N ASN A 128 13.43 -27.03 -2.80
CA ASN A 128 14.40 -25.95 -2.80
C ASN A 128 13.72 -24.63 -3.16
N GLN A 129 14.38 -23.51 -2.87
CA GLN A 129 13.91 -22.22 -3.36
C GLN A 129 13.87 -22.25 -4.88
N THR A 130 12.73 -21.84 -5.46
CA THR A 130 12.53 -21.78 -6.90
C THR A 130 12.04 -20.40 -7.32
N ARG A 131 12.25 -20.08 -8.60
CA ARG A 131 11.73 -18.85 -9.22
C ARG A 131 10.19 -18.73 -9.10
N THR A 132 9.48 -19.86 -9.00
CA THR A 132 8.03 -19.86 -8.77
C THR A 132 7.69 -19.31 -7.39
N MET A 133 8.42 -19.71 -6.35
CA MET A 133 8.24 -19.17 -4.99
C MET A 133 8.58 -17.69 -4.94
N ASP A 134 9.65 -17.26 -5.61
CA ASP A 134 10.01 -15.83 -5.73
C ASP A 134 8.86 -15.03 -6.38
N GLY A 135 8.22 -15.61 -7.39
CA GLY A 135 7.03 -15.03 -8.03
C GLY A 135 5.82 -14.90 -7.10
N ILE A 136 5.64 -15.82 -6.15
CA ILE A 136 4.58 -15.74 -5.12
C ILE A 136 4.86 -14.62 -4.12
N VAL A 137 6.12 -14.48 -3.69
CA VAL A 137 6.55 -13.38 -2.82
C VAL A 137 6.37 -12.05 -3.53
N PHE A 138 6.82 -11.96 -4.79
CA PHE A 138 6.67 -10.75 -5.61
C PHE A 138 5.20 -10.35 -5.81
N ALA A 139 4.31 -11.32 -6.01
CA ALA A 139 2.88 -11.07 -6.17
C ALA A 139 2.24 -10.39 -4.94
N GLU A 140 2.84 -10.51 -3.74
CA GLU A 140 2.38 -9.75 -2.58
C GLU A 140 2.40 -8.25 -2.83
N GLY A 141 3.28 -7.73 -3.69
CA GLY A 141 3.31 -6.29 -3.93
C GLY A 141 2.03 -5.71 -4.49
N THR A 142 1.42 -6.43 -5.44
CA THR A 142 0.12 -6.05 -5.99
C THR A 142 -0.99 -6.26 -4.96
N THR A 143 -0.96 -7.37 -4.21
CA THR A 143 -1.93 -7.65 -3.14
C THR A 143 -1.89 -6.60 -2.03
N TYR A 144 -0.71 -6.22 -1.57
CA TYR A 144 -0.47 -5.26 -0.51
C TYR A 144 -0.98 -3.87 -0.88
N ARG A 145 -0.62 -3.38 -2.08
CA ARG A 145 -1.16 -2.13 -2.61
C ARG A 145 -2.69 -2.19 -2.81
N GLY A 146 -3.22 -3.31 -3.31
CA GLY A 146 -4.66 -3.49 -3.48
C GLY A 146 -5.43 -3.41 -2.15
N LYS A 147 -4.90 -4.01 -1.08
CA LYS A 147 -5.46 -3.90 0.28
C LYS A 147 -5.46 -2.45 0.77
N LEU A 148 -4.33 -1.75 0.61
CA LEU A 148 -4.22 -0.33 1.00
C LEU A 148 -5.23 0.53 0.22
N LYS A 149 -5.31 0.37 -1.09
CA LYS A 149 -6.23 1.13 -1.94
C LYS A 149 -7.69 0.86 -1.56
N LYS A 150 -8.05 -0.38 -1.25
CA LYS A 150 -9.39 -0.71 -0.75
C LYS A 150 -9.73 0.09 0.51
N MET A 151 -8.83 0.11 1.50
CA MET A 151 -9.04 0.91 2.71
C MET A 151 -9.09 2.42 2.42
N ALA A 152 -8.26 2.89 1.48
CA ALA A 152 -8.27 4.29 1.05
C ALA A 152 -9.61 4.69 0.45
N SER A 153 -10.19 3.86 -0.43
CA SER A 153 -11.53 4.07 -1.00
C SER A 153 -12.60 4.23 0.08
N ASP A 154 -12.54 3.45 1.15
CA ASP A 154 -13.50 3.58 2.26
C ASP A 154 -13.27 4.89 3.05
N HIS A 155 -12.00 5.28 3.25
CA HIS A 155 -11.66 6.50 3.99
C HIS A 155 -12.03 7.76 3.21
N VAL A 156 -11.83 7.79 1.89
CA VAL A 156 -12.09 9.02 1.12
C VAL A 156 -13.56 9.40 1.14
N VAL A 157 -14.47 8.42 1.14
CA VAL A 157 -15.92 8.66 1.25
C VAL A 157 -16.29 9.34 2.57
N THR A 158 -15.57 9.00 3.65
CA THR A 158 -15.80 9.59 4.97
C THR A 158 -15.17 10.97 5.07
N TYR A 159 -13.92 11.10 4.66
CA TYR A 159 -13.10 12.28 4.92
C TYR A 159 -13.26 13.40 3.90
N TYR A 160 -13.71 13.08 2.69
CA TYR A 160 -13.98 14.04 1.61
C TYR A 160 -15.46 14.02 1.23
N ALA A 161 -16.35 13.70 2.18
CA ALA A 161 -17.77 13.57 1.91
C ALA A 161 -18.38 14.81 1.24
N ASP A 162 -17.94 16.00 1.64
CA ASP A 162 -18.41 17.30 1.09
C ASP A 162 -17.92 17.55 -0.35
N ASP A 163 -16.79 16.95 -0.72
CA ASP A 163 -16.24 17.01 -2.07
C ASP A 163 -16.84 15.95 -2.99
N LEU A 164 -17.20 14.79 -2.42
CA LEU A 164 -17.74 13.62 -3.13
C LEU A 164 -19.27 13.58 -3.18
N LYS A 165 -19.94 14.60 -2.64
CA LYS A 165 -21.39 14.79 -2.70
C LYS A 165 -21.71 16.21 -3.14
N THR A 166 -22.88 16.40 -3.73
CA THR A 166 -23.43 17.75 -3.94
C THR A 166 -24.47 18.07 -2.87
N THR A 167 -24.48 19.32 -2.42
CA THR A 167 -25.56 19.92 -1.64
C THR A 167 -26.46 20.81 -2.50
N LYS A 168 -26.08 21.03 -3.76
CA LYS A 168 -26.86 21.81 -4.72
C LYS A 168 -27.91 20.94 -5.39
N PHE A 169 -29.09 21.52 -5.58
CA PHE A 169 -30.13 20.93 -6.42
C PHE A 169 -29.78 21.18 -7.89
N TYR A 170 -29.77 20.09 -8.66
CA TYR A 170 -29.59 20.13 -10.11
C TYR A 170 -30.82 19.49 -10.76
N ASP A 171 -31.32 20.11 -11.83
CA ASP A 171 -32.49 19.62 -12.57
C ASP A 171 -32.18 18.35 -13.37
N ASN A 172 -30.90 17.97 -13.52
CA ASN A 172 -30.47 16.78 -14.22
C ASN A 172 -29.25 16.12 -13.55
N GLN A 173 -29.08 14.83 -13.82
CA GLN A 173 -27.96 14.03 -13.31
C GLN A 173 -26.59 14.55 -13.79
N GLN A 174 -26.51 15.09 -15.00
CA GLN A 174 -25.26 15.58 -15.58
C GLN A 174 -24.66 16.74 -14.78
N GLY A 175 -25.49 17.68 -14.30
CA GLY A 175 -25.06 18.79 -13.45
C GLY A 175 -24.51 18.31 -12.10
N HIS A 176 -25.14 17.29 -11.51
CA HIS A 176 -24.67 16.66 -10.28
C HIS A 176 -23.27 16.02 -10.47
N LEU A 177 -23.09 15.25 -11.55
CA LEU A 177 -21.79 14.61 -11.84
C LEU A 177 -20.71 15.65 -12.14
N ALA A 178 -21.03 16.69 -12.91
CA ALA A 178 -20.08 17.76 -13.22
C ALA A 178 -19.61 18.53 -11.98
N ASP A 179 -20.47 18.76 -10.99
CA ASP A 179 -20.08 19.42 -9.73
C ASP A 179 -19.08 18.58 -8.92
N ILE A 180 -19.34 17.27 -8.80
CA ILE A 180 -18.43 16.35 -8.12
C ILE A 180 -17.10 16.29 -8.87
N ALA A 181 -17.12 16.12 -10.19
CA ALA A 181 -15.92 16.11 -11.01
C ALA A 181 -15.08 17.39 -10.82
N ALA A 182 -15.72 18.56 -10.79
CA ALA A 182 -15.05 19.84 -10.57
C ALA A 182 -14.48 20.00 -9.14
N LYS A 183 -15.16 19.46 -8.12
CA LYS A 183 -14.66 19.42 -6.74
C LYS A 183 -13.44 18.51 -6.63
N VAL A 184 -13.51 17.31 -7.20
CA VAL A 184 -12.40 16.36 -7.25
C VAL A 184 -11.22 16.96 -8.00
N GLU A 185 -11.42 17.59 -9.15
CA GLU A 185 -10.35 18.25 -9.91
C GLU A 185 -9.69 19.36 -9.09
N ARG A 186 -10.44 20.12 -8.28
CA ARG A 186 -9.87 21.09 -7.35
C ARG A 186 -9.02 20.44 -6.25
N LEU A 187 -9.44 19.28 -5.75
CA LEU A 187 -8.70 18.53 -4.74
C LEU A 187 -7.40 17.92 -5.28
N VAL A 188 -7.43 17.33 -6.48
CA VAL A 188 -6.33 16.50 -6.99
C VAL A 188 -5.59 17.08 -8.20
N GLY A 189 -6.05 18.21 -8.74
CA GLY A 189 -5.43 18.93 -9.86
C GLY A 189 -4.14 19.65 -9.48
N ALA A 190 -3.74 20.65 -10.27
CA ALA A 190 -2.41 21.25 -10.24
C ALA A 190 -1.95 21.78 -8.86
N GLN A 191 -2.85 22.31 -8.05
CA GLN A 191 -2.51 22.86 -6.73
C GLN A 191 -2.53 21.81 -5.60
N THR A 192 -2.96 20.57 -5.89
CA THR A 192 -3.19 19.43 -4.97
C THR A 192 -3.54 19.84 -3.54
N MET A 193 -4.82 19.78 -3.18
CA MET A 193 -5.30 20.18 -1.85
C MET A 193 -5.57 19.01 -0.91
N PHE A 194 -5.75 17.79 -1.43
CA PHE A 194 -6.21 16.65 -0.64
C PHE A 194 -5.31 16.26 0.55
N HIS A 195 -4.02 16.60 0.53
CA HIS A 195 -3.11 16.27 1.63
C HIS A 195 -2.97 17.40 2.68
N LYS A 196 -3.69 18.51 2.52
CA LYS A 196 -3.57 19.70 3.39
C LYS A 196 -4.67 19.73 4.45
N ASP A 197 -4.37 20.28 5.62
CA ASP A 197 -5.32 20.41 6.75
C ASP A 197 -5.46 21.87 7.22
N GLY A 198 -6.12 22.69 6.41
CA GLY A 198 -6.28 24.11 6.70
C GLY A 198 -4.95 24.86 6.87
N VAL A 199 -4.98 25.89 7.72
CA VAL A 199 -3.84 26.74 8.06
C VAL A 199 -3.60 26.75 9.56
N ASP A 200 -2.36 26.98 9.99
CA ASP A 200 -2.01 27.21 11.39
C ASP A 200 -2.34 28.64 11.85
N GLU A 201 -2.07 28.92 13.14
CA GLU A 201 -2.26 30.22 13.78
C GLU A 201 -1.49 31.37 13.10
N HIS A 202 -0.52 31.05 12.24
CA HIS A 202 0.28 31.99 11.47
C HIS A 202 -0.12 32.04 9.99
N GLY A 203 -1.26 31.47 9.62
CA GLY A 203 -1.77 31.43 8.26
C GLY A 203 -0.98 30.49 7.32
N LYS A 204 -0.15 29.58 7.86
CA LYS A 204 0.63 28.65 7.05
C LYS A 204 -0.12 27.34 6.86
N VAL A 205 -0.16 26.86 5.62
CA VAL A 205 -0.81 25.60 5.25
C VAL A 205 -0.17 24.40 5.95
N ASN A 206 -1.01 23.56 6.57
CA ASN A 206 -0.62 22.31 7.20
C ASN A 206 -0.52 21.18 6.16
N ASN A 207 0.68 20.97 5.61
CA ASN A 207 0.90 19.96 4.58
C ASN A 207 1.03 18.56 5.21
N PHE A 208 0.38 17.57 4.59
CA PHE A 208 0.32 16.16 5.02
C PHE A 208 -0.34 15.92 6.38
N MET A 209 -1.12 16.89 6.88
CA MET A 209 -1.77 16.76 8.19
C MET A 209 -3.25 16.39 8.09
N HIS A 210 -3.77 16.17 6.88
CA HIS A 210 -5.17 15.81 6.67
C HIS A 210 -5.52 14.55 7.49
N PRO A 211 -6.59 14.55 8.31
CA PRO A 211 -6.93 13.43 9.20
C PRO A 211 -7.04 12.07 8.49
N CYS A 212 -7.55 12.06 7.25
CA CYS A 212 -7.55 10.87 6.38
C CYS A 212 -6.18 10.17 6.28
N ILE A 213 -5.08 10.92 6.14
CA ILE A 213 -3.72 10.36 6.04
C ILE A 213 -3.34 9.68 7.35
N ARG A 214 -3.51 10.39 8.48
CA ARG A 214 -3.23 9.86 9.82
C ARG A 214 -3.98 8.54 10.06
N ASP A 215 -5.29 8.57 9.88
CA ASP A 215 -6.15 7.45 10.24
C ASP A 215 -5.89 6.24 9.36
N LEU A 216 -5.64 6.47 8.06
CA LEU A 216 -5.29 5.39 7.15
C LEU A 216 -3.91 4.82 7.45
N CYS A 217 -2.91 5.64 7.82
CA CYS A 217 -1.62 5.16 8.31
C CYS A 217 -1.77 4.28 9.55
N ILE A 218 -2.55 4.72 10.54
CA ILE A 218 -2.80 3.96 11.77
C ILE A 218 -3.50 2.64 11.44
N LYS A 219 -4.60 2.70 10.67
CA LYS A 219 -5.39 1.52 10.31
C LYS A 219 -4.58 0.50 9.50
N PHE A 220 -3.76 0.97 8.56
CA PHE A 220 -3.05 0.07 7.66
C PHE A 220 -1.77 -0.53 8.28
N PHE A 221 -0.98 0.28 8.98
CA PHE A 221 0.33 -0.17 9.48
C PHE A 221 0.30 -0.72 10.90
N TYR A 222 -0.67 -0.33 11.74
CA TYR A 222 -0.71 -0.69 13.16
C TYR A 222 -1.90 -1.57 13.55
N SER A 223 -2.86 -1.82 12.66
CA SER A 223 -3.99 -2.71 12.97
C SER A 223 -3.54 -4.17 13.10
N LYS A 224 -4.02 -4.84 14.15
CA LYS A 224 -3.86 -6.28 14.34
C LYS A 224 -4.63 -7.09 13.30
N GLU A 225 -5.88 -6.69 13.02
CA GLU A 225 -6.79 -7.34 12.07
C GLU A 225 -6.17 -7.51 10.67
N HIS A 226 -5.30 -6.58 10.27
CA HIS A 226 -4.69 -6.56 8.95
C HIS A 226 -3.23 -7.01 8.94
N HIS A 227 -2.72 -7.54 10.07
CA HIS A 227 -1.31 -7.87 10.26
C HIS A 227 -0.39 -6.71 9.84
N GLY A 228 -0.65 -5.54 10.42
CA GLY A 228 0.08 -4.31 10.12
C GLY A 228 1.59 -4.46 10.28
N LEU A 229 2.36 -3.84 9.38
CA LEU A 229 3.83 -3.94 9.37
C LEU A 229 4.51 -3.48 10.66
N ALA A 230 3.88 -2.60 11.45
CA ALA A 230 4.46 -2.09 12.68
C ALA A 230 4.76 -3.20 13.69
N HIS A 231 3.97 -4.28 13.69
CA HIS A 231 4.14 -5.42 14.60
C HIS A 231 5.31 -6.31 14.20
N HIS A 232 5.50 -6.48 12.90
CA HIS A 232 6.60 -7.26 12.35
C HIS A 232 7.92 -6.49 12.40
N TYR A 233 7.87 -5.15 12.31
CA TYR A 233 9.05 -4.28 12.23
C TYR A 233 8.94 -3.08 13.20
N PRO A 234 8.90 -3.32 14.52
CA PRO A 234 8.74 -2.25 15.50
C PRO A 234 9.88 -1.23 15.41
N ASN A 235 11.11 -1.64 15.10
CA ASN A 235 12.24 -0.71 14.94
C ASN A 235 11.99 0.38 13.87
N GLU A 236 11.16 0.09 12.87
CA GLU A 236 10.86 1.03 11.78
C GLU A 236 9.65 1.92 12.08
N PHE A 237 8.73 1.47 12.95
CA PHE A 237 7.42 2.11 13.17
C PHE A 237 7.16 2.54 14.63
N LYS A 238 8.00 2.17 15.59
CA LYS A 238 7.76 2.41 17.03
C LYS A 238 7.70 3.89 17.36
N ASP A 239 8.74 4.61 16.96
CA ASP A 239 8.91 5.99 17.40
C ASP A 239 8.27 7.00 16.46
N ILE A 240 8.18 6.66 15.17
CA ILE A 240 7.70 7.57 14.13
C ILE A 240 7.20 6.80 12.91
N VAL A 241 6.10 7.24 12.30
CA VAL A 241 5.66 6.69 11.01
C VAL A 241 6.69 7.06 9.92
N PRO A 242 7.20 6.11 9.10
CA PRO A 242 8.14 6.42 8.02
C PRO A 242 7.55 7.32 6.92
N GLU A 243 8.34 8.24 6.37
CA GLU A 243 7.86 9.19 5.34
C GLU A 243 7.43 8.49 4.05
N ARG A 244 8.17 7.46 3.64
CA ARG A 244 7.84 6.66 2.45
C ARG A 244 6.54 5.88 2.62
N ALA A 245 6.24 5.44 3.84
CA ALA A 245 4.98 4.80 4.18
C ALA A 245 3.81 5.80 4.10
N VAL A 246 3.99 7.03 4.59
CA VAL A 246 3.02 8.13 4.42
C VAL A 246 2.84 8.44 2.92
N ALA A 247 3.92 8.53 2.15
CA ALA A 247 3.83 8.80 0.72
C ALA A 247 3.01 7.73 -0.02
N LEU A 248 3.21 6.46 0.31
CA LEU A 248 2.44 5.35 -0.25
C LEU A 248 0.94 5.46 0.11
N VAL A 249 0.62 5.74 1.37
CA VAL A 249 -0.76 5.99 1.84
C VAL A 249 -1.40 7.16 1.11
N THR A 250 -0.68 8.28 1.00
CA THR A 250 -1.15 9.48 0.32
C THR A 250 -1.38 9.24 -1.17
N THR A 251 -0.55 8.41 -1.80
CA THR A 251 -0.73 7.99 -3.20
C THR A 251 -1.98 7.11 -3.35
N ALA A 252 -2.25 6.23 -2.39
CA ALA A 252 -3.47 5.41 -2.39
C ALA A 252 -4.74 6.27 -2.21
N ILE A 253 -4.69 7.30 -1.36
CA ILE A 253 -5.77 8.29 -1.22
C ILE A 253 -6.00 9.01 -2.56
N ARG A 254 -4.93 9.44 -3.22
CA ARG A 254 -5.03 10.04 -4.57
C ARG A 254 -5.68 9.07 -5.56
N CYS A 255 -5.27 7.81 -5.58
CA CYS A 255 -5.89 6.79 -6.44
C CYS A 255 -7.39 6.60 -6.14
N ALA A 256 -7.77 6.62 -4.87
CA ALA A 256 -9.17 6.52 -4.46
C ALA A 256 -10.00 7.75 -4.84
N LEU A 257 -9.43 8.95 -4.77
CA LEU A 257 -10.09 10.19 -5.24
C LEU A 257 -10.22 10.22 -6.76
N ASP A 258 -9.23 9.68 -7.48
CA ASP A 258 -9.26 9.58 -8.94
C ASP A 258 -10.42 8.69 -9.43
N GLU A 259 -10.97 7.82 -8.58
CA GLU A 259 -12.21 7.08 -8.89
C GLU A 259 -13.41 8.00 -9.14
N TYR A 260 -13.38 9.25 -8.67
CA TYR A 260 -14.51 10.19 -8.77
C TYR A 260 -14.28 11.30 -9.80
N LYS A 261 -13.22 11.21 -10.62
CA LYS A 261 -12.87 12.25 -11.62
C LYS A 261 -13.97 12.55 -12.63
N THR A 262 -14.82 11.57 -12.95
CA THR A 262 -15.95 11.76 -13.88
C THR A 262 -17.24 12.17 -13.17
N GLY A 263 -17.20 12.38 -11.86
CA GLY A 263 -18.36 12.73 -11.03
C GLY A 263 -19.08 11.53 -10.42
N ASP A 264 -19.01 10.38 -11.08
CA ASP A 264 -19.42 9.08 -10.58
C ASP A 264 -18.21 8.23 -10.20
N ARG A 265 -18.41 7.28 -9.29
CA ARG A 265 -17.32 6.40 -8.86
C ARG A 265 -17.03 5.33 -9.92
N LYS A 266 -15.87 5.41 -10.55
CA LYS A 266 -15.32 4.41 -11.46
C LYS A 266 -14.06 3.79 -10.85
N LYS A 267 -13.99 2.46 -10.86
CA LYS A 267 -12.84 1.75 -10.31
C LYS A 267 -11.59 2.09 -11.13
N VAL A 268 -10.54 2.53 -10.45
CA VAL A 268 -9.20 2.76 -11.02
C VAL A 268 -8.21 1.77 -10.43
N ASP A 269 -7.29 1.23 -11.23
CA ASP A 269 -6.29 0.29 -10.74
C ASP A 269 -5.09 1.03 -10.11
N PHE A 270 -4.55 0.46 -9.02
CA PHE A 270 -3.43 1.07 -8.30
C PHE A 270 -2.09 0.48 -8.76
N THR A 271 -1.70 0.85 -10.00
CA THR A 271 -0.54 0.32 -10.72
C THR A 271 0.67 1.25 -10.62
N GLY A 272 1.86 0.70 -10.92
CA GLY A 272 3.08 1.48 -11.02
C GLY A 272 3.09 2.42 -12.22
N ASP A 273 2.52 1.99 -13.35
CA ASP A 273 2.50 2.76 -14.59
C ASP A 273 1.79 4.11 -14.41
N ASP A 274 0.69 4.11 -13.65
CA ASP A 274 -0.13 5.30 -13.41
C ASP A 274 0.34 6.10 -12.19
N TYR A 275 0.68 5.43 -11.08
CA TYR A 275 0.86 6.09 -9.78
C TYR A 275 2.30 6.22 -9.30
N LEU A 276 3.30 5.69 -10.00
CA LEU A 276 4.70 5.92 -9.63
C LEU A 276 5.09 7.40 -9.72
N LYS A 277 4.61 8.11 -10.75
CA LYS A 277 4.82 9.56 -10.91
C LYS A 277 4.20 10.35 -9.76
N VAL A 278 2.97 9.98 -9.37
CA VAL A 278 2.25 10.58 -8.23
C VAL A 278 3.01 10.34 -6.92
N TYR A 279 3.48 9.12 -6.69
CA TYR A 279 4.27 8.79 -5.51
C TYR A 279 5.56 9.60 -5.43
N ARG A 280 6.30 9.71 -6.54
CA ARG A 280 7.54 10.51 -6.62
C ARG A 280 7.27 12.00 -6.34
N MET A 281 6.20 12.54 -6.90
CA MET A 281 5.76 13.91 -6.62
C MET A 281 5.49 14.10 -5.12
N ILE A 282 4.77 13.17 -4.48
CA ILE A 282 4.50 13.23 -3.04
C ILE A 282 5.79 13.18 -2.21
N ILE A 283 6.76 12.35 -2.57
CA ILE A 283 8.08 12.31 -1.90
C ILE A 283 8.78 13.67 -2.00
N GLN A 284 8.81 14.28 -3.19
CA GLN A 284 9.39 15.62 -3.38
C GLN A 284 8.68 16.68 -2.53
N MET A 285 7.36 16.60 -2.40
CA MET A 285 6.59 17.50 -1.53
C MET A 285 6.95 17.32 -0.05
N ILE A 286 7.20 16.09 0.40
CA ILE A 286 7.70 15.81 1.76
C ILE A 286 9.11 16.41 1.95
N GLU A 287 9.99 16.30 0.95
CA GLU A 287 11.32 16.92 0.99
C GLU A 287 11.23 18.45 1.10
N VAL A 288 10.27 19.08 0.40
CA VAL A 288 9.98 20.52 0.52
C VAL A 288 9.44 20.90 1.90
N VAL A 289 8.69 20.02 2.57
CA VAL A 289 8.29 20.22 3.97
C VAL A 289 9.52 20.14 4.89
N ASN A 290 10.40 19.17 4.65
CA ASN A 290 11.62 18.95 5.42
C ASN A 290 12.67 20.06 5.27
N SER A 291 12.70 20.77 4.13
CA SER A 291 13.64 21.88 3.91
C SER A 291 13.33 23.14 4.75
N LYS A 292 12.17 23.20 5.41
CA LYS A 292 11.73 24.33 6.23
C LYS A 292 11.69 23.94 7.71
N PRO A 293 12.58 24.44 8.58
CA PRO A 293 12.74 23.94 9.96
C PRO A 293 11.44 23.88 10.78
N HIS A 294 10.63 24.94 10.73
CA HIS A 294 9.34 24.97 11.45
C HIS A 294 8.34 23.93 10.95
N ARG A 295 8.29 23.69 9.62
CA ARG A 295 7.39 22.70 9.02
C ARG A 295 7.90 21.29 9.30
N GLN A 296 9.20 21.08 9.20
CA GLN A 296 9.85 19.81 9.53
C GLN A 296 9.58 19.40 10.97
N ALA A 297 9.73 20.30 11.94
CA ALA A 297 9.48 20.01 13.35
C ALA A 297 8.02 19.59 13.59
N LYS A 298 7.07 20.36 13.07
CA LYS A 298 5.63 20.05 13.15
C LYS A 298 5.30 18.72 12.46
N TRP A 299 5.81 18.52 11.25
CA TRP A 299 5.64 17.30 10.46
C TRP A 299 6.16 16.05 11.19
N LYS A 300 7.38 16.14 11.74
CA LYS A 300 8.00 15.07 12.52
C LYS A 300 7.17 14.74 13.76
N GLU A 301 6.67 15.75 14.46
CA GLU A 301 5.86 15.55 15.66
C GLU A 301 4.51 14.91 15.34
N CYS A 302 3.82 15.32 14.26
CA CYS A 302 2.61 14.65 13.80
C CYS A 302 2.86 13.14 13.59
N ARG A 303 3.92 12.78 12.86
CA ARG A 303 4.24 11.36 12.61
C ARG A 303 4.59 10.57 13.86
N ARG A 304 5.17 11.20 14.89
CA ARG A 304 5.40 10.56 16.20
C ARG A 304 4.09 10.33 16.94
N GLN A 305 3.20 11.32 16.93
CA GLN A 305 1.87 11.18 17.54
C GLN A 305 1.06 10.07 16.87
N TRP A 306 1.17 9.94 15.55
CA TRP A 306 0.50 8.87 14.81
C TRP A 306 1.05 7.49 15.19
N ALA A 307 2.36 7.35 15.34
CA ALA A 307 2.97 6.11 15.81
C ALA A 307 2.51 5.74 17.23
N ARG A 308 2.53 6.71 18.16
CA ARG A 308 2.02 6.53 19.53
C ARG A 308 0.55 6.11 19.54
N ALA A 309 -0.29 6.79 18.76
CA ALA A 309 -1.71 6.45 18.66
C ALA A 309 -1.94 5.06 18.04
N GLY A 310 -1.14 4.69 17.04
CA GLY A 310 -1.18 3.35 16.44
C GLY A 310 -0.85 2.24 17.43
N TRP A 311 0.21 2.41 18.22
CA TRP A 311 0.57 1.44 19.27
C TRP A 311 -0.43 1.39 20.42
N ALA A 312 -0.98 2.54 20.83
CA ALA A 312 -2.03 2.57 21.84
C ALA A 312 -3.27 1.79 21.39
N LYS A 313 -3.68 1.96 20.13
CA LYS A 313 -4.79 1.20 19.55
C LYS A 313 -4.50 -0.31 19.52
N TYR A 314 -3.30 -0.69 19.09
CA TYR A 314 -2.92 -2.09 19.07
C TYR A 314 -2.98 -2.75 20.46
N ALA A 315 -2.47 -2.07 21.49
CA ALA A 315 -2.51 -2.58 22.86
C ALA A 315 -3.96 -2.75 23.37
N GLN A 316 -4.88 -1.87 22.97
CA GLN A 316 -6.30 -2.02 23.29
C GLN A 316 -6.91 -3.24 22.60
N ASP A 317 -6.58 -3.47 21.32
CA ASP A 317 -7.05 -4.63 20.57
C ASP A 317 -6.54 -5.96 21.21
N GLU A 318 -5.32 -5.99 21.74
CA GLU A 318 -4.79 -7.18 22.46
C GLU A 318 -5.52 -7.48 23.78
N VAL A 319 -5.85 -6.44 24.55
CA VAL A 319 -6.60 -6.60 25.80
C VAL A 319 -7.99 -7.15 25.52
N ASN A 320 -8.68 -6.62 24.50
CA ASN A 320 -10.01 -7.06 24.12
C ASN A 320 -10.02 -8.54 23.72
N ASP A 321 -9.08 -8.98 22.86
CA ASP A 321 -8.98 -10.38 22.44
C ASP A 321 -8.75 -11.33 23.62
N THR A 322 -7.99 -10.89 24.63
CA THR A 322 -7.71 -11.68 25.83
C THR A 322 -8.97 -11.84 26.69
N ILE A 323 -9.75 -10.78 26.87
CA ILE A 323 -11.01 -10.81 27.64
C ILE A 323 -12.04 -11.73 26.96
N PHE A 324 -12.24 -11.59 25.65
CA PHE A 324 -13.21 -12.42 24.92
C PHE A 324 -12.79 -13.90 24.77
N SER A 325 -11.50 -14.21 24.95
CA SER A 325 -11.02 -15.61 24.93
C SER A 325 -11.24 -16.34 26.27
N VAL A 326 -11.42 -15.60 27.38
CA VAL A 326 -11.61 -16.18 28.72
C VAL A 326 -13.09 -16.55 28.97
N ASP A 327 -14.03 -15.86 28.34
CA ASP A 327 -15.49 -16.06 28.54
C ASP A 327 -16.12 -17.21 27.70
N VAL A 328 -15.32 -18.00 26.98
CA VAL A 328 -15.82 -19.13 26.13
C VAL A 328 -15.47 -20.51 26.72
N SER A 329 -15.08 -20.56 27.99
CA SER A 329 -14.68 -21.80 28.67
C SER A 329 -15.42 -22.03 29.99
N ASP A 330 -16.74 -21.84 30.02
CA ASP A 330 -17.63 -22.32 31.09
C ASP A 330 -18.83 -23.10 30.53
#